data_AF-A0A5J4TKZ1-F1
#
_entry.id   AF-A0A5J4TKZ1-F1
#
_cell.length_a   1.000
_cell.length_b   1.000
_cell.length_c   1.000
_cell.angle_alpha   90.00
_cell.angle_beta   90.00
_cell.angle_gamma   90.00
#
_symmetry.space_group_name_H-M   'P 1'
#
loop_
_entity.id
_entity.type
_entity.pdbx_description
1 polymer ?
#
loop_
_entity_poly.entity_id
_entity_poly.type
_entity_poly.pdbx_seq_one_letter_code
_entity_poly.pdbx_strand_id
1 'polypeptide(L)'
;MQREVKRSKSSNPKSSAKRVGRPSNQPKAQNAKEYMQKKQKYIHKSKTIDPVSVAKVPQILHDIGYLYSVQGRLNKGQYEQIIHQIIEADPTITIEEALAAIQGFKGKVRQQRIYGGYDPNDLIE
;
A
#
# COMPACT_ATOMS: atom_id res chain seq x y z
N MET A 1 -63.90 11.18 6.43
CA MET A 1 -62.99 10.93 7.57
C MET A 1 -61.58 10.75 7.04
N GLN A 2 -60.72 11.76 7.16
CA GLN A 2 -59.31 11.70 6.74
C GLN A 2 -58.45 11.68 7.99
N ARG A 3 -57.51 10.71 8.10
CA ARG A 3 -56.56 10.62 9.21
C ARG A 3 -55.30 11.40 8.84
N GLU A 4 -55.07 12.55 9.48
CA GLU A 4 -53.77 13.24 9.45
C GLU A 4 -52.74 12.49 10.29
N VAL A 5 -51.66 12.04 9.67
CA VAL A 5 -50.49 11.49 10.36
C VAL A 5 -49.48 12.62 10.54
N LYS A 6 -49.43 13.21 11.74
CA LYS A 6 -48.39 14.18 12.12
C LYS A 6 -47.05 13.47 12.29
N ARG A 7 -46.26 13.42 11.21
CA ARG A 7 -44.87 12.95 11.26
C ARG A 7 -44.00 14.10 11.76
N SER A 8 -43.65 14.08 13.04
CA SER A 8 -42.70 15.02 13.64
C SER A 8 -41.34 14.91 12.94
N LYS A 9 -40.96 15.95 12.19
CA LYS A 9 -39.58 16.13 11.72
C LYS A 9 -38.75 16.51 12.94
N SER A 10 -38.04 15.55 13.53
CA SER A 10 -37.00 15.85 14.51
C SER A 10 -35.82 16.52 13.79
N SER A 11 -35.80 17.85 13.87
CA SER A 11 -34.66 18.67 13.49
C SER A 11 -33.59 18.57 14.56
N ASN A 12 -32.84 17.47 14.58
CA ASN A 12 -31.53 17.46 15.24
C ASN A 12 -30.47 17.63 14.16
N PRO A 13 -29.71 18.75 14.13
CA PRO A 13 -28.47 18.76 13.39
C PRO A 13 -27.57 17.70 14.04
N LYS A 14 -27.38 16.55 13.37
CA LYS A 14 -26.28 15.64 13.71
C LYS A 14 -25.01 16.45 13.50
N SER A 15 -24.44 16.95 14.59
CA SER A 15 -23.05 17.38 14.61
C SER A 15 -22.25 16.25 13.96
N SER A 16 -21.69 16.53 12.79
CA SER A 16 -20.74 15.62 12.15
C SER A 16 -19.48 15.67 13.00
N ALA A 17 -19.53 15.01 14.17
CA ALA A 17 -18.36 14.73 14.96
C ALA A 17 -17.39 14.06 14.01
N LYS A 18 -16.34 14.81 13.64
CA LYS A 18 -15.25 14.36 12.79
C LYS A 18 -14.80 13.06 13.43
N ARG A 19 -15.12 11.91 12.81
CA ARG A 19 -14.69 10.61 13.32
C ARG A 19 -13.17 10.66 13.22
N VAL A 20 -12.52 11.02 14.32
CA VAL A 20 -11.06 10.98 14.42
C VAL A 20 -10.74 9.51 14.26
N GLY A 21 -10.26 9.15 13.07
CA GLY A 21 -9.90 7.77 12.77
C GLY A 21 -8.87 7.28 13.80
N ARG A 22 -8.76 5.96 13.93
CA ARG A 22 -7.76 5.33 14.79
C ARG A 22 -6.38 5.98 14.51
N PRO A 23 -5.65 6.44 15.55
CA PRO A 23 -4.32 7.01 15.34
C PRO A 23 -3.46 6.02 14.55
N SER A 24 -2.75 6.55 13.55
CA SER A 24 -1.88 5.73 12.70
C SER A 24 -0.66 5.31 13.52
N ASN A 25 -0.46 4.00 13.68
CA ASN A 25 0.77 3.44 14.26
C ASN A 25 1.91 3.37 13.22
N GLN A 26 1.83 4.12 12.13
CA GLN A 26 2.89 4.14 11.14
C GLN A 26 4.09 4.95 11.64
N PRO A 27 5.31 4.52 11.33
CA PRO A 27 6.51 5.27 11.70
C PRO A 27 6.50 6.64 11.02
N LYS A 28 7.03 7.64 11.72
CA LYS A 28 7.30 8.97 11.16
C LYS A 28 8.68 8.95 10.50
N ALA A 29 8.76 9.43 9.27
CA ALA A 29 9.98 9.55 8.50
C ALA A 29 9.93 10.82 7.64
N GLN A 30 11.06 11.19 7.04
CA GLN A 30 11.12 12.29 6.08
C GLN A 30 11.01 11.77 4.64
N ASN A 31 11.45 10.54 4.38
CA ASN A 31 11.44 9.91 3.05
C ASN A 31 11.11 8.41 3.11
N ALA A 32 10.93 7.82 1.94
CA ALA A 32 10.58 6.41 1.77
C ALA A 32 11.62 5.46 2.39
N LYS A 33 12.93 5.73 2.22
CA LYS A 33 14.00 4.86 2.70
C LYS A 33 14.00 4.78 4.22
N GLU A 34 13.96 5.93 4.88
CA GLU A 34 13.89 6.04 6.33
C GLU A 34 12.59 5.42 6.87
N TYR A 35 11.46 5.62 6.17
CA TYR A 35 10.20 4.99 6.53
C TYR A 35 10.33 3.46 6.52
N MET A 36 10.91 2.89 5.47
CA MET A 36 11.07 1.43 5.35
C MET A 36 11.97 0.86 6.43
N GLN A 37 13.06 1.54 6.77
CA GLN A 37 13.94 1.11 7.87
C GLN A 37 13.26 1.17 9.24
N LYS A 38 12.44 2.20 9.48
CA LYS A 38 11.73 2.37 10.76
C LYS A 38 10.47 1.51 10.87
N LYS A 39 9.94 1.03 9.75
CA LYS A 39 8.71 0.24 9.74
C LYS A 39 8.99 -1.14 10.32
N GLN A 40 8.18 -1.53 11.31
CA GLN A 40 8.22 -2.88 11.83
C GLN A 40 7.71 -3.89 10.79
N LYS A 41 8.19 -5.14 10.91
CA LYS A 41 7.66 -6.26 10.15
C LYS A 41 6.15 -6.35 10.35
N TYR A 42 5.42 -6.57 9.27
CA TYR A 42 3.97 -6.57 9.29
C TYR A 42 3.40 -7.79 8.58
N ILE A 43 2.18 -8.17 8.95
CA ILE A 43 1.50 -9.31 8.31
C ILE A 43 0.75 -8.83 7.08
N HIS A 44 1.09 -9.38 5.92
CA HIS A 44 0.36 -9.20 4.66
C HIS A 44 -0.06 -10.57 4.15
N LYS A 45 -1.37 -10.77 3.93
CA LYS A 45 -1.92 -12.06 3.45
C LYS A 45 -1.42 -13.27 4.27
N SER A 46 -1.42 -13.13 5.60
CA SER A 46 -0.96 -14.16 6.55
C SER A 46 0.55 -14.45 6.52
N LYS A 47 1.35 -13.62 5.86
CA LYS A 47 2.81 -13.74 5.77
C LYS A 47 3.48 -12.54 6.41
N THR A 48 4.55 -12.79 7.16
CA THR A 48 5.38 -11.73 7.73
C THR A 48 6.24 -11.14 6.63
N ILE A 49 6.10 -9.83 6.40
CA ILE A 49 6.80 -9.09 5.36
C ILE A 49 7.86 -8.21 6.01
N ASP A 50 9.08 -8.24 5.47
CA ASP A 50 10.14 -7.32 5.84
C ASP A 50 10.06 -6.03 4.99
N PRO A 51 9.81 -4.86 5.59
CA PRO A 51 9.81 -3.59 4.88
C PRO A 51 11.13 -3.26 4.18
N VAL A 52 12.26 -3.76 4.70
CA VAL A 52 13.58 -3.51 4.12
C VAL A 52 13.73 -4.26 2.80
N SER A 53 13.29 -5.52 2.72
CA SER A 53 13.25 -6.28 1.47
C SER A 53 12.32 -5.65 0.44
N VAL A 54 11.14 -5.17 0.88
CA VAL A 54 10.18 -4.45 0.04
C VAL A 54 10.77 -3.15 -0.52
N ALA A 55 11.65 -2.48 0.21
CA ALA A 55 12.29 -1.24 -0.22
C ALA A 55 13.26 -1.42 -1.40
N LYS A 56 13.82 -2.61 -1.59
CA LYS A 56 14.72 -2.94 -2.71
C LYS A 56 13.98 -3.12 -4.03
N VAL A 57 12.73 -3.59 -3.96
CA VAL A 57 11.95 -3.98 -5.15
C VAL A 57 11.77 -2.84 -6.17
N PRO A 58 11.51 -1.58 -5.79
CA PRO A 58 11.45 -0.47 -6.75
C PRO A 58 12.73 -0.27 -7.57
N GLN A 59 13.91 -0.38 -6.95
CA GLN A 59 15.18 -0.30 -7.67
C GLN A 59 15.32 -1.45 -8.65
N ILE A 60 15.07 -2.69 -8.20
CA ILE A 60 15.14 -3.87 -9.07
C ILE A 60 14.19 -3.70 -10.26
N LEU A 61 12.94 -3.29 -10.01
CA LEU A 61 11.92 -3.03 -11.05
C LEU A 61 12.34 -1.97 -12.06
N HIS A 62 13.08 -0.95 -11.61
CA HIS A 62 13.68 0.06 -12.47
C HIS A 62 14.78 -0.56 -13.35
N ASP A 63 15.68 -1.33 -12.75
CA ASP A 63 16.82 -1.96 -13.43
C ASP A 63 16.36 -2.99 -14.49
N ILE A 64 15.29 -3.75 -14.20
CA ILE A 64 14.69 -4.70 -15.16
C ILE A 64 13.76 -4.03 -16.18
N GLY A 65 13.48 -2.72 -16.07
CA GLY A 65 12.65 -1.97 -17.01
C GLY A 65 11.13 -2.20 -16.89
N TYR A 66 10.65 -2.76 -15.77
CA TYR A 66 9.21 -3.06 -15.57
C TYR A 66 8.45 -1.98 -14.79
N LEU A 67 9.09 -0.88 -14.41
CA LEU A 67 8.52 0.17 -13.58
C LEU A 67 7.21 0.77 -14.14
N TYR A 68 7.16 1.05 -15.45
CA TYR A 68 5.93 1.54 -16.09
C TYR A 68 4.86 0.44 -16.15
N SER A 69 5.27 -0.81 -16.38
CA SER A 69 4.38 -1.97 -16.48
C SER A 69 3.64 -2.23 -15.15
N VAL A 70 4.31 -2.12 -14.01
CA VAL A 70 3.70 -2.36 -12.68
C VAL A 70 2.69 -1.29 -12.26
N GLN A 71 2.84 -0.06 -12.76
CA GLN A 71 1.88 1.02 -12.54
C GLN A 71 0.58 0.80 -13.33
N GLY A 72 0.67 0.10 -14.46
CA GLY A 72 -0.45 -0.23 -15.33
C GLY A 72 -1.30 -1.43 -14.90
N ARG A 73 -2.14 -1.90 -15.82
CA ARG A 73 -2.90 -3.14 -15.67
C ARG A 73 -2.03 -4.33 -16.09
N LEU A 74 -1.57 -5.09 -15.11
CA LEU A 74 -0.90 -6.37 -15.30
C LEU A 74 -1.87 -7.55 -15.25
N ASN A 75 -1.68 -8.50 -16.16
CA ASN A 75 -2.32 -9.81 -16.15
C ASN A 75 -1.63 -10.76 -15.15
N LYS A 76 -2.29 -11.86 -14.76
CA LYS A 76 -1.76 -12.82 -13.77
C LYS A 76 -0.39 -13.40 -14.20
N GLY A 77 -0.24 -13.80 -15.45
CA GLY A 77 1.04 -14.33 -15.95
C GLY A 77 2.18 -13.30 -15.94
N GLN A 78 1.88 -12.03 -16.24
CA GLN A 78 2.88 -10.95 -16.16
C GLN A 78 3.31 -10.70 -14.71
N TYR A 79 2.38 -10.78 -13.77
CA TYR A 79 2.70 -10.70 -12.34
C TYR A 79 3.70 -11.77 -11.93
N GLU A 80 3.42 -13.03 -12.28
CA GLU A 80 4.29 -14.15 -11.95
C GLU A 80 5.68 -13.98 -12.57
N GLN A 81 5.75 -13.60 -13.86
CA GLN A 81 7.01 -13.35 -14.55
C GLN A 81 7.85 -12.26 -13.87
N ILE A 82 7.25 -11.11 -13.54
CA ILE A 82 7.95 -10.00 -12.88
C ILE A 82 8.46 -10.45 -11.50
N ILE A 83 7.66 -11.19 -10.74
CA ILE A 83 8.08 -11.69 -9.42
C ILE A 83 9.26 -12.65 -9.55
N HIS A 84 9.23 -13.57 -10.52
CA HIS A 84 10.35 -14.48 -10.75
C HIS A 84 11.64 -13.73 -11.10
N GLN A 85 11.56 -12.69 -11.95
CA GLN A 85 12.72 -11.86 -12.28
C GLN A 85 13.23 -11.04 -11.08
N ILE A 86 12.35 -10.55 -10.21
CA ILE A 86 12.76 -9.86 -8.97
C ILE A 86 13.56 -10.82 -8.08
N ILE A 87 13.08 -12.06 -7.93
CA ILE A 87 13.73 -13.09 -7.10
C ILE A 87 15.06 -13.54 -7.73
N GLU A 88 15.12 -13.59 -9.05
CA GLU A 88 16.36 -13.88 -9.78
C GLU A 88 17.42 -12.78 -9.58
N ALA A 89 16.99 -11.51 -9.53
CA ALA A 89 17.87 -10.37 -9.27
C ALA A 89 18.33 -10.29 -7.80
N ASP A 90 17.44 -10.56 -6.84
CA ASP A 90 17.77 -10.65 -5.42
C ASP A 90 17.04 -11.84 -4.75
N PRO A 91 17.73 -12.98 -4.53
CA PRO A 91 17.13 -14.17 -3.94
C PRO A 91 16.79 -14.02 -2.45
N THR A 92 17.17 -12.91 -1.81
CA THR A 92 16.76 -12.61 -0.43
C THR A 92 15.31 -12.14 -0.33
N ILE A 93 14.70 -11.75 -1.46
CA ILE A 93 13.32 -11.29 -1.53
C ILE A 93 12.39 -12.47 -1.72
N THR A 94 11.35 -12.55 -0.89
CA THR A 94 10.31 -13.57 -1.03
C THR A 94 9.27 -13.19 -2.08
N ILE A 95 8.56 -14.20 -2.62
CA ILE A 95 7.42 -14.00 -3.53
C ILE A 95 6.40 -13.03 -2.92
N GLU A 96 6.12 -13.16 -1.62
CA GLU A 96 5.13 -12.34 -0.93
C GLU A 96 5.59 -10.89 -0.71
N GLU A 97 6.87 -10.66 -0.51
CA GLU A 97 7.48 -9.31 -0.44
C GLU A 97 7.43 -8.63 -1.80
N ALA A 98 7.83 -9.31 -2.87
CA ALA A 98 7.71 -8.81 -4.24
C ALA A 98 6.24 -8.48 -4.59
N LEU A 99 5.31 -9.36 -4.22
CA LEU A 99 3.87 -9.13 -4.39
C LEU A 99 3.37 -7.91 -3.60
N ALA A 100 3.83 -7.74 -2.37
CA ALA A 100 3.45 -6.62 -1.52
C ALA A 100 3.97 -5.29 -2.11
N ALA A 101 5.22 -5.27 -2.56
CA ALA A 101 5.84 -4.14 -3.24
C ALA A 101 5.05 -3.72 -4.49
N ILE A 102 4.84 -4.64 -5.43
CA ILE A 102 4.11 -4.36 -6.69
C ILE A 102 2.68 -3.88 -6.38
N GLN A 103 2.02 -4.44 -5.36
CA GLN A 103 0.70 -3.96 -4.94
C GLN A 103 0.72 -2.52 -4.42
N GLY A 104 1.82 -2.07 -3.81
CA GLY A 104 1.96 -0.71 -3.31
C GLY A 104 2.03 0.34 -4.42
N PHE A 105 2.45 -0.02 -5.64
CA PHE A 105 2.33 0.84 -6.83
C PHE A 105 0.88 1.01 -7.30
N LYS A 106 -0.05 0.14 -6.86
CA LYS A 106 -1.46 0.18 -7.25
C LYS A 106 -2.30 1.08 -6.35
N GLY A 107 -2.11 2.38 -6.51
CA GLY A 107 -2.96 3.43 -5.95
C GLY A 107 -2.72 3.77 -4.48
N LYS A 108 -3.21 4.95 -4.07
CA LYS A 108 -2.84 5.62 -2.81
C LYS A 108 -3.10 4.80 -1.54
N VAL A 109 -4.18 4.03 -1.48
CA VAL A 109 -4.50 3.23 -0.27
C VAL A 109 -3.51 2.08 -0.08
N ARG A 110 -3.08 1.44 -1.17
CA ARG A 110 -2.10 0.35 -1.10
C ARG A 110 -0.71 0.91 -0.85
N GLN A 111 -0.37 2.02 -1.52
CA GLN A 111 0.84 2.79 -1.26
C GLN A 111 0.94 3.20 0.22
N GLN A 112 -0.14 3.68 0.83
CA GLN A 112 -0.13 4.00 2.27
C GLN A 112 0.21 2.79 3.13
N ARG A 113 -0.35 1.61 2.82
CA ARG A 113 -0.13 0.38 3.61
C ARG A 113 1.29 -0.16 3.48
N ILE A 114 1.85 -0.12 2.27
CA ILE A 114 3.15 -0.72 1.96
C ILE A 114 4.26 0.30 2.18
N TYR A 115 4.15 1.48 1.56
CA TYR A 115 5.15 2.54 1.52
C TYR A 115 4.88 3.71 2.47
N GLY A 116 3.87 3.64 3.34
CA GLY A 116 3.61 4.74 4.29
C GLY A 116 3.09 6.03 3.67
N GLY A 117 2.74 5.98 2.38
CA GLY A 117 2.28 7.13 1.60
C GLY A 117 3.40 7.80 0.82
N TYR A 118 4.65 7.39 1.00
CA TYR A 118 5.76 7.84 0.15
C TYR A 118 5.66 7.23 -1.23
N ASP A 119 6.17 7.94 -2.24
CA ASP A 119 6.25 7.41 -3.59
C ASP A 119 7.31 6.30 -3.61
N PRO A 120 6.97 5.06 -4.02
CA PRO A 120 7.99 4.03 -4.18
C PRO A 120 9.08 4.40 -5.18
N ASN A 121 8.84 5.35 -6.09
CA ASN A 121 9.87 5.86 -6.99
C ASN A 121 10.96 6.66 -6.24
N ASP A 122 10.67 7.22 -5.05
CA ASP A 122 11.66 7.89 -4.19
C ASP A 122 12.68 6.91 -3.58
N LEU A 123 12.47 5.60 -3.75
CA LEU A 123 13.41 4.56 -3.33
C LEU A 123 14.48 4.26 -4.38
N ILE A 124 14.33 4.81 -5.59
CA ILE A 124 15.26 4.62 -6.69
C ILE A 124 16.39 5.66 -6.57
N GLU A 125 17.64 5.22 -6.74
CA GLU A 125 18.83 6.09 -6.79
C GLU A 125 19.31 6.34 -8.23
#